data_AF-A0A1X9Z8G7-F1
#
_entry.id   AF-A0A1X9Z8G7-F1
#
_cell.length_a   1.000
_cell.length_b   1.000
_cell.length_c   1.000
_cell.angle_alpha   90.00
_cell.angle_beta   90.00
_cell.angle_gamma   90.00
#
_symmetry.space_group_name_H-M   'P 1'
#
loop_
_entity.id
_entity.type
_entity.pdbx_description
1 polymer ?
#
loop_
_entity_poly.entity_id
_entity_poly.type
_entity_poly.pdbx_seq_one_letter_code
_entity_poly.pdbx_strand_id
1 'polypeptide(L)'
;MTTYDYLKSNRNFDSLVKVIDKAGLKDAVNGNVTFFATTNYSVADYVKAKKNQKAIETGNENINFGIKDIPAQELSDSLKTYLFAGKIDRDQITLGGKLYNSALGVIPNVQYLIKFRRSFEYGQYVNYVDYVTYTKVIGTRDDKEPNQDAIPEDQKDKAVDVQTSGIITKTGIVHVLSGNHRLFFNGQPLGN
;
A
#
# COMPACT_ATOMS: atom_id res chain seq x y z
N MET A 1 18.09 -10.67 -9.72
CA MET A 1 16.77 -10.19 -10.15
C MET A 1 16.52 -8.84 -9.48
N THR A 2 16.21 -7.78 -10.25
CA THR A 2 15.84 -6.48 -9.67
C THR A 2 14.46 -6.56 -9.02
N THR A 3 14.06 -5.54 -8.26
CA THR A 3 12.71 -5.46 -7.69
C THR A 3 11.64 -5.55 -8.78
N TYR A 4 11.81 -4.79 -9.87
CA TYR A 4 10.88 -4.82 -10.98
C TYR A 4 10.83 -6.19 -11.67
N ASP A 5 11.98 -6.83 -11.88
CA ASP A 5 12.02 -8.17 -12.50
C ASP A 5 11.29 -9.21 -11.64
N TYR A 6 11.41 -9.12 -10.30
CA TYR A 6 10.67 -9.99 -9.38
C TYR A 6 9.16 -9.80 -9.55
N LEU A 7 8.67 -8.56 -9.54
CA LEU A 7 7.26 -8.25 -9.72
C LEU A 7 6.76 -8.75 -11.08
N LYS A 8 7.53 -8.55 -12.14
CA LYS A 8 7.19 -9.01 -13.50
C LYS A 8 7.18 -10.53 -13.62
N SER A 9 8.02 -11.24 -12.85
CA SER A 9 8.08 -12.71 -12.88
C SER A 9 6.88 -13.38 -12.20
N ASN A 10 6.14 -12.66 -11.35
CA ASN A 10 5.04 -13.21 -10.57
C ASN A 10 3.69 -12.68 -11.07
N ARG A 11 2.82 -13.61 -11.50
CA ARG A 11 1.50 -13.30 -12.07
C ARG A 11 0.59 -12.49 -11.15
N ASN A 12 0.78 -12.56 -9.84
CA ASN A 12 -0.02 -11.84 -8.85
C ASN A 12 0.21 -10.31 -8.88
N PHE A 13 1.22 -9.83 -9.60
CA PHE A 13 1.57 -8.41 -9.70
C PHE A 13 1.47 -7.84 -11.13
N ASP A 14 0.93 -8.58 -12.11
CA ASP A 14 0.82 -8.11 -13.51
C ASP A 14 0.13 -6.74 -13.62
N SER A 15 -0.97 -6.53 -12.89
CA SER A 15 -1.66 -5.24 -12.86
C SER A 15 -0.81 -4.16 -12.20
N LEU A 16 -0.07 -4.48 -11.13
CA LEU A 16 0.82 -3.54 -10.46
C LEU A 16 1.97 -3.10 -11.36
N VAL A 17 2.57 -4.03 -12.12
CA VAL A 17 3.63 -3.74 -13.09
C VAL A 17 3.13 -2.76 -14.15
N LYS A 18 1.91 -2.94 -14.68
CA LYS A 18 1.29 -2.01 -15.62
C LYS A 18 1.11 -0.60 -15.02
N VAL A 19 0.75 -0.51 -13.73
CA VAL A 19 0.65 0.78 -13.02
C VAL A 19 2.03 1.43 -12.88
N ILE A 20 3.07 0.67 -12.51
CA ILE A 20 4.45 1.17 -12.38
C ILE A 20 4.97 1.70 -13.72
N ASP A 21 4.73 0.95 -14.80
CA ASP A 21 5.14 1.33 -16.16
C ASP A 21 4.45 2.61 -16.61
N LYS A 22 3.14 2.73 -16.38
CA LYS A 22 2.35 3.94 -16.69
C LYS A 22 2.79 5.14 -15.85
N ALA A 23 3.16 4.91 -14.60
CA ALA A 23 3.65 5.93 -13.68
C ALA A 23 5.10 6.36 -13.96
N GLY A 24 5.85 5.63 -14.80
CA GLY A 24 7.26 5.91 -15.05
C GLY A 24 8.17 5.69 -13.84
N LEU A 25 7.76 4.83 -12.89
CA LEU A 25 8.48 4.63 -11.61
C LEU A 25 9.43 3.43 -11.59
N LYS A 26 9.73 2.85 -12.75
CA LYS A 26 10.58 1.67 -12.85
C LYS A 26 11.95 1.88 -12.18
N ASP A 27 12.58 3.02 -12.41
CA ASP A 27 13.89 3.33 -11.83
C ASP A 27 13.80 3.56 -10.32
N ALA A 28 12.71 4.18 -9.84
CA ALA A 28 12.48 4.37 -8.41
C ALA A 28 12.30 3.03 -7.67
N VAL A 29 11.53 2.10 -8.25
CA VAL A 29 11.30 0.75 -7.71
C VAL A 29 12.58 -0.10 -7.71
N ASN A 30 13.44 0.10 -8.71
CA ASN A 30 14.75 -0.55 -8.82
C ASN A 30 15.86 0.17 -8.03
N GLY A 31 15.54 1.23 -7.29
CA GLY A 31 16.48 1.90 -6.39
C GLY A 31 16.74 1.11 -5.10
N ASN A 32 17.55 1.70 -4.23
CA ASN A 32 17.76 1.21 -2.86
C ASN A 32 16.58 1.59 -1.97
N VAL A 33 15.44 0.94 -2.20
CA VAL A 33 14.16 1.25 -1.58
C VAL A 33 13.49 0.00 -1.02
N THR A 34 12.59 0.24 -0.07
CA THR A 34 11.62 -0.75 0.38
C THR A 34 10.30 -0.46 -0.29
N PHE A 35 9.75 -1.44 -0.99
CA PHE A 35 8.51 -1.32 -1.72
C PHE A 35 7.40 -2.16 -1.09
N PHE A 36 6.30 -1.51 -0.74
CA PHE A 36 5.08 -2.17 -0.30
C PHE A 36 4.18 -2.48 -1.50
N ALA A 37 4.37 -3.67 -2.08
CA ALA A 37 3.66 -4.10 -3.28
C ALA A 37 2.23 -4.56 -2.94
N THR A 38 1.29 -4.28 -3.83
CA THR A 38 -0.10 -4.76 -3.74
C THR A 38 -0.39 -5.83 -4.78
N THR A 39 -1.33 -6.72 -4.50
CA THR A 39 -1.73 -7.76 -5.47
C THR A 39 -2.65 -7.21 -6.57
N ASN A 40 -2.89 -8.01 -7.61
CA ASN A 40 -3.82 -7.66 -8.69
C ASN A 40 -5.23 -7.31 -8.20
N TYR A 41 -5.70 -7.93 -7.11
CA TYR A 41 -7.02 -7.64 -6.52
C TYR A 41 -7.12 -6.19 -6.06
N SER A 42 -6.12 -5.72 -5.33
CA SER A 42 -5.99 -4.34 -4.86
C SER A 42 -6.06 -3.30 -5.99
N VAL A 43 -5.43 -3.61 -7.13
CA VAL A 43 -5.40 -2.75 -8.31
C VAL A 43 -6.75 -2.80 -9.04
N ALA A 44 -7.34 -3.98 -9.20
CA ALA A 44 -8.63 -4.15 -9.86
C ALA A 44 -9.73 -3.36 -9.15
N ASP A 45 -9.78 -3.41 -7.82
CA ASP A 45 -10.75 -2.66 -7.03
C ASP A 45 -10.56 -1.15 -7.14
N TYR A 46 -9.31 -0.68 -7.17
CA TYR A 46 -9.04 0.74 -7.39
C TYR A 46 -9.52 1.23 -8.77
N VAL A 47 -9.27 0.44 -9.83
CA VAL A 47 -9.73 0.76 -11.18
C VAL A 47 -11.26 0.76 -11.27
N LYS A 48 -11.93 -0.21 -10.62
CA LYS A 48 -13.40 -0.26 -10.54
C LYS A 48 -13.97 0.97 -9.85
N ALA A 49 -13.41 1.38 -8.71
CA ALA A 49 -13.86 2.59 -8.01
C ALA A 49 -13.73 3.84 -8.89
N LYS A 50 -12.60 4.00 -9.59
CA LYS A 50 -12.38 5.12 -10.53
C LYS A 50 -13.32 5.06 -11.74
N LYS A 51 -13.58 3.85 -12.27
CA LYS A 51 -14.59 3.65 -13.32
C LYS A 51 -15.96 4.10 -12.84
N ASN A 52 -16.40 3.68 -11.66
CA ASN A 52 -17.69 4.06 -11.11
C ASN A 52 -17.81 5.58 -10.93
N GLN A 53 -16.78 6.23 -10.40
CA GLN A 53 -16.73 7.69 -10.29
C GLN A 53 -16.91 8.36 -11.67
N LYS A 54 -16.19 7.88 -12.69
CA LYS A 54 -16.31 8.41 -14.05
C LYS A 54 -17.67 8.13 -14.67
N ALA A 55 -18.25 6.95 -14.43
CA ALA A 55 -19.57 6.60 -14.91
C ALA A 55 -20.65 7.55 -14.37
N ILE A 56 -20.57 7.89 -13.08
CA ILE A 56 -21.44 8.89 -12.43
C ILE A 56 -21.22 10.28 -13.04
N GLU A 57 -19.96 10.71 -13.20
CA GLU A 57 -19.62 12.01 -13.79
C GLU A 57 -20.10 12.16 -15.24
N THR A 58 -20.04 11.09 -16.03
CA THR A 58 -20.44 11.10 -17.45
C THR A 58 -21.88 10.65 -17.70
N GLY A 59 -22.60 10.17 -16.67
CA GLY A 59 -23.92 9.56 -16.79
C GLY A 59 -23.95 8.31 -17.68
N ASN A 60 -22.84 7.58 -17.79
CA ASN A 60 -22.71 6.41 -18.67
C ASN A 60 -22.03 5.25 -17.94
N GLU A 61 -22.80 4.21 -17.62
CA GLU A 61 -22.34 3.03 -16.89
C GLU A 61 -21.47 2.08 -17.73
N ASN A 62 -21.56 2.18 -19.06
CA ASN A 62 -20.89 1.30 -20.01
C ASN A 62 -19.53 1.84 -20.51
N ILE A 63 -18.92 2.75 -19.77
CA ILE A 63 -17.61 3.30 -20.16
C ILE A 63 -16.51 2.23 -20.13
N ASN A 64 -15.67 2.21 -21.16
CA ASN A 64 -14.46 1.41 -21.19
C ASN A 64 -13.35 2.16 -20.44
N PHE A 65 -13.22 1.85 -19.15
CA PHE A 65 -12.24 2.49 -18.26
C PHE A 65 -11.25 1.44 -17.71
N GLY A 66 -9.96 1.73 -17.80
CA GLY A 66 -8.89 0.91 -17.26
C GLY A 66 -7.72 1.74 -16.75
N ILE A 67 -6.62 1.05 -16.37
CA ILE A 67 -5.39 1.69 -15.87
C ILE A 67 -4.85 2.75 -16.85
N LYS A 68 -5.03 2.53 -18.16
CA LYS A 68 -4.61 3.43 -19.23
C LYS A 68 -5.25 4.83 -19.15
N ASP A 69 -6.47 4.90 -18.61
CA ASP A 69 -7.30 6.11 -18.55
C ASP A 69 -7.05 6.91 -17.25
N ILE A 70 -6.25 6.36 -16.33
CA ILE A 70 -5.84 7.03 -15.10
C ILE A 70 -4.62 7.91 -15.39
N PRO A 71 -4.60 9.18 -14.93
CA PRO A 71 -3.46 10.07 -15.12
C PRO A 71 -2.16 9.47 -14.56
N ALA A 72 -1.10 9.47 -15.38
CA ALA A 72 0.21 8.93 -15.00
C ALA A 72 0.78 9.63 -13.74
N GLN A 73 0.54 10.94 -13.61
CA GLN A 73 0.97 11.72 -12.46
C GLN A 73 0.29 11.25 -11.16
N GLU A 74 -1.02 11.01 -11.19
CA GLU A 74 -1.77 10.50 -10.03
C GLU A 74 -1.23 9.13 -9.59
N LEU A 75 -0.97 8.23 -10.56
CA LEU A 75 -0.39 6.92 -10.29
C LEU A 75 1.02 7.02 -9.73
N SER A 76 1.86 7.92 -10.28
CA SER A 76 3.21 8.17 -9.80
C SER A 76 3.20 8.66 -8.36
N ASP A 77 2.47 9.73 -8.08
CA ASP A 77 2.51 10.34 -6.75
C ASP A 77 1.93 9.39 -5.70
N SER A 78 0.86 8.68 -6.05
CA SER A 78 0.25 7.71 -5.15
C SER A 78 1.13 6.47 -4.95
N LEU A 79 1.82 5.94 -5.97
CA LEU A 79 2.76 4.81 -5.82
C LEU A 79 3.98 5.17 -4.99
N LYS A 80 4.48 6.41 -5.10
CA LYS A 80 5.60 6.88 -4.27
C LYS A 80 5.30 6.82 -2.78
N THR A 81 4.02 6.84 -2.38
CA THR A 81 3.63 6.64 -0.98
C THR A 81 3.95 5.24 -0.44
N TYR A 82 4.08 4.24 -1.31
CA TYR A 82 4.42 2.84 -0.98
C TYR A 82 5.91 2.55 -1.10
N LEU A 83 6.72 3.55 -1.46
CA LEU A 83 8.16 3.46 -1.60
C LEU A 83 8.83 4.18 -0.43
N PHE A 84 9.76 3.50 0.24
CA PHE A 84 10.51 4.06 1.36
C PHE A 84 12.01 3.98 1.05
N ALA A 85 12.74 5.05 1.35
CA ALA A 85 14.18 5.07 1.16
C ALA A 85 14.87 4.08 2.12
N GLY A 86 15.81 3.29 1.60
CA GLY A 86 16.53 2.29 2.37
C GLY A 86 15.84 0.92 2.42
N LYS A 87 16.46 0.00 3.14
CA LYS A 87 16.03 -1.39 3.28
C LYS A 87 15.45 -1.59 4.67
N ILE A 88 14.14 -1.72 4.76
CA ILE A 88 13.39 -2.00 5.98
C ILE A 88 13.12 -3.50 5.96
N ASP A 89 14.00 -4.27 6.58
CA ASP A 89 13.81 -5.71 6.74
C ASP A 89 13.06 -5.99 8.06
N ARG A 90 12.57 -7.21 8.21
CA ARG A 90 11.74 -7.64 9.33
C ARG A 90 12.48 -7.54 10.67
N ASP A 91 13.80 -7.69 10.68
CA ASP A 91 14.66 -7.56 11.87
C ASP A 91 14.70 -6.13 12.46
N GLN A 92 14.44 -5.11 11.63
CA GLN A 92 14.42 -3.70 12.03
C GLN A 92 13.04 -3.22 12.51
N ILE A 93 12.01 -4.05 12.33
CA ILE A 93 10.63 -3.72 12.70
C ILE A 93 10.44 -4.07 14.18
N THR A 94 9.71 -3.23 14.91
CA THR A 94 9.42 -3.42 16.33
C THR A 94 7.93 -3.24 16.61
N LEU A 95 7.46 -3.70 17.77
CA LEU A 95 6.08 -3.49 18.22
C LEU A 95 5.73 -2.01 18.41
N GLY A 96 6.68 -1.19 18.86
CA GLY A 96 6.49 0.26 19.01
C GLY A 96 6.37 1.00 17.66
N GLY A 97 6.92 0.39 16.61
CA GLY A 97 6.92 0.90 15.26
C GLY A 97 7.87 2.07 15.05
N LYS A 98 8.16 2.34 13.78
CA LYS A 98 8.92 3.52 13.36
C LYS A 98 8.15 4.27 12.28
N LEU A 99 8.18 5.60 12.38
CA LEU A 99 7.61 6.49 11.38
C LEU A 99 8.62 6.68 10.25
N TYR A 100 8.13 6.59 9.02
CA TYR A 100 8.88 6.73 7.80
C TYR A 100 8.23 7.78 6.89
N ASN A 101 9.08 8.51 6.17
CA ASN A 101 8.66 9.36 5.07
C ASN A 101 8.71 8.54 3.78
N SER A 102 7.64 8.62 3.00
CA SER A 102 7.58 7.97 1.70
C SER A 102 8.42 8.71 0.66
N ALA A 103 8.68 8.09 -0.48
CA ALA A 103 9.39 8.68 -1.61
C ALA A 103 8.64 9.85 -2.25
N LEU A 104 7.36 10.07 -1.90
CA LEU A 104 6.61 11.25 -2.33
C LEU A 104 7.11 12.53 -1.64
N GLY A 105 7.75 12.38 -0.47
CA GLY A 105 8.18 13.47 0.38
C GLY A 105 7.26 13.68 1.59
N VAL A 106 7.37 14.86 2.20
CA VAL A 106 6.57 15.23 3.38
C VAL A 106 5.17 15.63 2.92
N ILE A 107 4.18 14.86 3.35
CA ILE A 107 2.77 15.17 3.16
C ILE A 107 2.27 15.78 4.49
N PRO A 108 1.66 16.98 4.48
CA PRO A 108 1.10 17.57 5.69
C PRO A 108 0.12 16.60 6.36
N ASN A 109 0.28 16.41 7.67
CA ASN A 109 -0.56 15.54 8.49
C ASN A 109 -0.63 14.06 8.06
N VAL A 110 0.31 13.57 7.24
CA VAL A 110 0.38 12.15 6.87
C VAL A 110 1.78 11.61 7.10
N GLN A 111 1.86 10.53 7.87
CA GLN A 111 3.10 9.78 8.09
C GLN A 111 2.83 8.28 7.90
N TYR A 112 3.88 7.50 7.66
CA TYR A 112 3.75 6.05 7.51
C TYR A 112 4.41 5.33 8.67
N LEU A 113 3.61 4.63 9.48
CA LEU A 113 4.07 3.83 10.59
C LEU A 113 4.22 2.38 10.14
N ILE A 114 5.43 1.84 10.27
CA ILE A 114 5.69 0.42 10.06
C ILE A 114 5.98 -0.21 11.42
N LYS A 115 5.16 -1.18 11.84
CA LYS A 115 5.28 -1.84 13.14
C LYS A 115 4.92 -3.32 13.07
N PHE A 116 5.19 -4.04 14.14
CA PHE A 116 4.61 -5.35 14.35
C PHE A 116 3.22 -5.25 14.99
N ARG A 117 2.25 -5.98 14.45
CA ARG A 117 0.95 -6.26 15.05
C ARG A 117 0.95 -7.69 15.56
N ARG A 118 0.87 -7.87 16.87
CA ARG A 118 0.80 -9.18 17.48
C ARG A 118 -0.62 -9.74 17.38
N SER A 119 -0.79 -10.88 16.73
CA SER A 119 -2.04 -11.63 16.73
C SER A 119 -1.93 -12.84 17.66
N PHE A 120 -2.91 -13.00 18.54
CA PHE A 120 -3.03 -14.11 19.48
C PHE A 120 -4.02 -15.19 19.03
N GLU A 121 -4.59 -15.05 17.82
CA GLU A 121 -5.63 -15.94 17.28
C GLU A 121 -5.08 -17.30 16.79
N TYR A 122 -3.92 -17.71 17.30
CA TYR A 122 -3.28 -18.97 16.91
C TYR A 122 -3.54 -20.06 17.95
N GLY A 123 -3.68 -21.29 17.46
CA GLY A 123 -3.98 -22.46 18.29
C GLY A 123 -2.87 -22.85 19.26
N GLN A 124 -3.04 -24.01 19.89
CA GLN A 124 -2.27 -24.53 21.05
C GLN A 124 -0.73 -24.62 20.88
N TYR A 125 -0.19 -24.34 19.69
CA TYR A 125 1.24 -24.49 19.36
C TYR A 125 1.98 -23.15 19.24
N VAL A 126 1.28 -22.02 19.08
CA VAL A 126 1.89 -20.71 18.89
C VAL A 126 1.14 -19.68 19.72
N ASN A 127 1.82 -19.13 20.73
CA ASN A 127 1.21 -18.14 21.63
C ASN A 127 0.84 -16.84 20.91
N TYR A 128 1.60 -16.47 19.87
CA TYR A 128 1.32 -15.30 19.04
C TYR A 128 2.14 -15.30 17.74
N VAL A 129 1.66 -14.57 16.74
CA VAL A 129 2.39 -14.26 15.50
C VAL A 129 2.47 -12.75 15.32
N ASP A 130 3.67 -12.25 15.03
CA ASP A 130 3.90 -10.83 14.76
C ASP A 130 3.79 -10.56 13.25
N TYR A 131 2.75 -9.84 12.84
CA TYR A 131 2.53 -9.39 11.47
C TYR A 131 3.20 -8.05 11.23
N VAL A 132 3.86 -7.86 10.09
CA VAL A 132 4.27 -6.51 9.70
C VAL A 132 3.01 -5.75 9.28
N THR A 133 2.81 -4.57 9.85
CA THR A 133 1.71 -3.67 9.51
C THR A 133 2.26 -2.43 8.83
N TYR A 134 1.58 -2.03 7.77
CA TYR A 134 1.78 -0.79 7.06
C TYR A 134 0.61 0.15 7.38
N THR A 135 0.88 1.18 8.17
CA THR A 135 -0.15 2.11 8.66
C THR A 135 0.08 3.49 8.09
N LYS A 136 -0.94 4.02 7.39
CA LYS A 136 -1.02 5.43 7.05
C LYS A 136 -1.58 6.17 8.25
N VAL A 137 -0.74 6.93 8.92
CA VAL A 137 -1.09 7.79 10.04
C VAL A 137 -1.66 9.10 9.51
N ILE A 138 -2.83 9.52 9.98
CA ILE A 138 -3.49 10.77 9.57
C ILE A 138 -3.65 11.67 10.79
N GLY A 139 -2.90 12.77 10.85
CA GLY A 139 -2.88 13.64 12.02
C GLY A 139 -2.02 13.04 13.14
N THR A 140 -2.63 12.71 14.27
CA THR A 140 -1.94 12.08 15.41
C THR A 140 -2.03 10.56 15.32
N ARG A 141 -1.21 9.85 16.11
CA ARG A 141 -1.26 8.39 16.14
C ARG A 141 -2.46 7.94 16.97
N ASP A 142 -3.43 7.30 16.32
CA ASP A 142 -4.64 6.78 16.98
C ASP A 142 -4.29 5.82 18.14
N ASP A 143 -3.17 5.09 18.03
CA ASP A 143 -2.72 4.17 19.07
C ASP A 143 -2.20 4.85 20.35
N LYS A 144 -2.07 6.18 20.35
CA LYS A 144 -1.70 7.01 21.50
C LYS A 144 -2.83 7.93 21.97
N GLU A 145 -3.92 8.01 21.21
CA GLU A 145 -5.05 8.83 21.59
C GLU A 145 -5.83 8.17 22.75
N PRO A 146 -6.19 8.93 23.80
CA PRO A 146 -6.91 8.39 24.95
C PRO A 146 -8.34 7.97 24.63
N ASN A 147 -8.92 8.46 23.53
CA ASN A 147 -10.25 8.08 23.06
C ASN A 147 -10.26 7.86 21.55
N GLN A 148 -10.12 6.60 21.12
CA GLN A 148 -10.10 6.19 19.72
C GLN A 148 -11.46 6.35 19.03
N ASP A 149 -12.56 6.34 19.78
CA ASP A 149 -13.92 6.48 19.24
C ASP A 149 -14.28 7.94 18.93
N ALA A 150 -13.55 8.90 19.51
CA ALA A 150 -13.72 10.33 19.24
C ALA A 150 -13.01 10.80 17.96
N ILE A 151 -12.18 9.95 17.34
CA ILE A 151 -11.42 10.29 16.14
C ILE A 151 -12.36 10.24 14.93
N PRO A 152 -12.55 11.36 14.20
CA PRO A 152 -13.34 11.40 12.98
C PRO A 152 -12.87 10.33 11.98
N GLU A 153 -13.78 9.68 11.25
CA GLU A 153 -13.41 8.59 10.33
C GLU A 153 -12.44 9.03 9.22
N ASP A 154 -12.44 10.30 8.83
CA ASP A 154 -11.52 10.90 7.88
C ASP A 154 -10.11 11.13 8.44
N GLN A 155 -9.97 11.09 9.77
CA GLN A 155 -8.70 11.23 10.51
C GLN A 155 -8.20 9.90 11.09
N LYS A 156 -8.97 8.81 10.96
CA LYS A 156 -8.54 7.49 11.44
C LYS A 156 -7.37 6.94 10.65
N ASP A 157 -6.40 6.39 11.37
CA ASP A 157 -5.25 5.69 10.84
C ASP A 157 -5.68 4.46 10.03
N LYS A 158 -5.15 4.34 8.81
CA LYS A 158 -5.44 3.20 7.94
C LYS A 158 -4.30 2.20 7.99
N ALA A 159 -4.49 1.13 8.75
CA ALA A 159 -3.54 0.04 8.86
C ALA A 159 -3.86 -1.09 7.87
N VAL A 160 -2.82 -1.70 7.31
CA VAL A 160 -2.97 -2.92 6.52
C VAL A 160 -1.86 -3.91 6.83
N ASP A 161 -2.23 -5.18 6.93
CA ASP A 161 -1.28 -6.25 7.21
C ASP A 161 -0.50 -6.62 5.94
N VAL A 162 0.79 -6.92 6.11
CA VAL A 162 1.66 -7.49 5.09
C VAL A 162 1.47 -9.00 5.09
N GLN A 163 1.01 -9.55 3.97
CA GLN A 163 0.83 -10.99 3.78
C GLN A 163 2.16 -11.71 3.56
N THR A 164 3.14 -11.07 2.92
CA THR A 164 4.48 -11.65 2.75
C THR A 164 5.52 -10.56 2.93
N SER A 165 6.28 -10.62 4.03
CA SER A 165 7.32 -9.65 4.35
C SER A 165 8.72 -10.19 4.06
N GLY A 166 9.67 -9.31 3.72
CA GLY A 166 11.10 -9.62 3.69
C GLY A 166 11.59 -10.27 2.39
N ILE A 167 10.96 -9.98 1.25
CA ILE A 167 11.47 -10.45 -0.04
C ILE A 167 12.67 -9.59 -0.43
N ILE A 168 13.86 -10.13 -0.25
CA ILE A 168 15.12 -9.44 -0.59
C ILE A 168 15.38 -9.59 -2.10
N THR A 169 15.48 -8.46 -2.79
CA THR A 169 15.84 -8.40 -4.21
C THR A 169 17.27 -7.84 -4.35
N LYS A 170 17.82 -7.84 -5.57
CA LYS A 170 19.17 -7.29 -5.80
C LYS A 170 19.25 -5.79 -5.44
N THR A 171 18.14 -5.08 -5.61
CA THR A 171 18.08 -3.61 -5.49
C THR A 171 17.49 -3.15 -4.17
N GLY A 172 16.55 -3.88 -3.58
CA GLY A 172 15.83 -3.45 -2.39
C GLY A 172 15.09 -4.57 -1.66
N ILE A 173 14.05 -4.20 -0.92
CA ILE A 173 13.18 -5.14 -0.19
C ILE A 173 11.74 -4.95 -0.65
N VAL A 174 11.02 -6.06 -0.81
CA VAL A 174 9.59 -6.05 -1.13
C VAL A 174 8.79 -6.63 0.03
N HIS A 175 7.77 -5.89 0.46
CA HIS A 175 6.73 -6.33 1.37
C HIS A 175 5.41 -6.39 0.60
N VAL A 176 4.76 -7.54 0.57
CA VAL A 176 3.50 -7.74 -0.13
C VAL A 176 2.34 -7.50 0.83
N LEU A 177 1.57 -6.45 0.56
CA LEU A 177 0.36 -6.12 1.30
C LEU A 177 -0.72 -7.18 1.07
N SER A 178 -1.58 -7.36 2.07
CA SER A 178 -2.76 -8.24 1.98
C SER A 178 -3.62 -7.89 0.76
N GLY A 179 -4.20 -8.91 0.12
CA GLY A 179 -5.09 -8.75 -1.02
C GLY A 179 -6.35 -7.92 -0.73
N ASN A 180 -6.74 -7.79 0.54
CA ASN A 180 -7.87 -6.97 0.99
C ASN A 180 -7.55 -5.47 1.00
N HIS A 181 -6.27 -5.10 0.90
CA HIS A 181 -5.86 -3.70 0.80
C HIS A 181 -6.27 -3.14 -0.57
N ARG A 182 -7.07 -2.06 -0.61
CA ARG A 182 -7.29 -1.36 -1.88
C ARG A 182 -6.13 -0.42 -2.18
N LEU A 183 -5.66 -0.42 -3.43
CA LEU A 183 -4.56 0.44 -3.84
C LEU A 183 -4.84 1.92 -3.47
N PHE A 184 -3.82 2.59 -2.94
CA PHE A 184 -3.84 3.98 -2.46
C PHE A 184 -4.80 4.29 -1.30
N PHE A 185 -5.25 3.27 -0.55
CA PHE A 185 -6.26 3.41 0.51
C PHE A 185 -7.57 4.05 0.00
N ASN A 186 -7.91 3.81 -1.27
CA ASN A 186 -9.09 4.38 -1.89
C ASN A 186 -10.37 3.85 -1.22
N GLY A 187 -11.14 4.74 -0.58
CA GLY A 187 -12.41 4.42 0.08
C GLY A 187 -13.64 4.57 -0.82
N GLN A 188 -13.48 4.93 -2.10
CA GLN A 188 -14.63 5.19 -2.97
C GLN A 188 -15.47 3.92 -3.26
N PRO A 189 -16.79 4.08 -3.52
CA PRO A 189 -17.66 2.96 -3.87
C PRO A 189 -17.23 2.30 -5.19
N LEU A 190 -17.28 0.96 -5.24
CA LEU A 190 -16.92 0.18 -6.43
C LEU A 190 -17.97 0.26 -7.56
N GLY A 191 -19.15 0.82 -7.28
CA GLY A 191 -20.33 0.63 -8.11
C GLY A 191 -20.94 -0.76 -7.87
N ASN A 192 -22.23 -0.89 -8.16
CA ASN A 192 -22.92 -2.18 -8.15
C ASN A 192 -22.71 -2.92 -9.47
#